data_AF-A0A7S0RY30-F1
#
_entry.id   AF-A0A7S0RY30-F1
#
_cell.length_a   1.000
_cell.length_b   1.000
_cell.length_c   1.000
_cell.angle_alpha   90.00
_cell.angle_beta   90.00
_cell.angle_gamma   90.00
#
_symmetry.space_group_name_H-M   'P 1'
#
loop_
_entity.id
_entity.type
_entity.pdbx_description
1 polymer ?
#
loop_
_entity_poly.entity_id
_entity_poly.type
_entity_poly.pdbx_seq_one_letter_code
_entity_poly.pdbx_strand_id
1 'polypeptide(L)'
;RALPTMRGAVAAKVSTLSPERAEHAVCVYTGDYLAEAEVEGVRAGLRACMAAMDPAHAFTGRMVYKPDVYTYLGIYAGNKFRLRPGVYECKGKQGRAERG
;
A
#
# COMPACT_ATOMS: atom_id res chain seq x y z
N ARG A 1 11.44 0.79 21.15
CA ARG A 1 11.36 -0.36 20.23
C ARG A 1 11.70 0.16 18.84
N ALA A 2 12.74 -0.36 18.18
CA ALA A 2 13.06 0.07 16.81
C ALA A 2 11.93 -0.34 15.86
N LEU A 3 11.50 0.57 14.99
CA LEU A 3 10.51 0.26 13.97
C LEU A 3 11.15 -0.61 12.88
N PRO A 4 10.41 -1.56 12.27
CA PRO A 4 10.89 -2.33 11.14
C PRO A 4 11.38 -1.40 10.01
N THR A 5 12.58 -1.67 9.48
CA THR A 5 13.10 -0.95 8.30
C THR A 5 12.45 -1.48 7.02
N MET A 6 11.90 -0.59 6.20
CA MET A 6 11.35 -0.91 4.87
C MET A 6 12.47 -0.90 3.82
N ARG A 7 13.14 -2.05 3.63
CA ARG A 7 14.21 -2.17 2.63
C ARG A 7 13.67 -1.85 1.22
N GLY A 8 14.34 -0.94 0.51
CA GLY A 8 13.96 -0.50 -0.84
C GLY A 8 13.06 0.73 -0.89
N ALA A 9 12.59 1.24 0.26
CA ALA A 9 11.84 2.49 0.31
C ALA A 9 12.78 3.69 0.08
N VAL A 10 12.43 4.58 -0.84
CA VAL A 10 13.18 5.81 -1.12
C VAL A 10 12.48 7.07 -0.63
N ALA A 11 11.14 7.04 -0.53
CA ALA A 11 10.33 8.12 -0.02
C ALA A 11 8.99 7.61 0.49
N ALA A 12 8.33 8.40 1.35
CA ALA A 12 6.96 8.15 1.78
C ALA A 12 6.16 9.45 1.82
N LYS A 13 4.86 9.37 1.52
CA LYS A 13 3.91 10.47 1.59
C LYS A 13 2.61 9.99 2.22
N VAL A 14 1.92 10.87 2.93
CA VAL A 14 0.59 10.63 3.47
C VAL A 14 -0.34 11.76 3.05
N SER A 15 -1.58 11.43 2.70
CA SER A 15 -2.58 12.44 2.39
C SER A 15 -2.95 13.24 3.63
N THR A 16 -3.23 14.53 3.46
CA THR A 16 -3.78 15.37 4.53
C THR A 16 -5.21 14.97 4.86
N LEU A 17 -5.70 15.44 6.00
CA LEU A 17 -7.11 15.27 6.38
C LEU A 17 -8.00 15.97 5.36
N SER A 18 -9.04 15.27 4.90
CA SER A 18 -10.09 15.83 4.05
C SER A 18 -11.42 15.78 4.79
N PRO A 19 -12.23 16.85 4.76
CA PRO A 19 -13.59 16.81 5.33
C PRO A 19 -14.51 15.83 4.60
N GLU A 20 -14.17 15.45 3.37
CA GLU A 20 -14.98 14.56 2.52
C GLU A 20 -14.61 13.07 2.66
N ARG A 21 -13.42 12.77 3.19
CA ARG A 21 -12.89 11.40 3.32
C ARG A 21 -12.25 11.20 4.68
N ALA A 22 -12.79 10.25 5.44
CA ALA A 22 -12.21 9.80 6.69
C ALA A 22 -10.96 8.93 6.51
N GLU A 23 -10.70 8.44 5.28
CA GLU A 23 -9.57 7.57 4.96
C GLU A 23 -8.34 8.37 4.50
N HIS A 24 -7.16 7.99 4.98
CA HIS A 24 -5.88 8.53 4.52
C HIS A 24 -5.18 7.56 3.55
N ALA A 25 -4.62 8.11 2.48
CA ALA A 25 -3.73 7.38 1.59
C ALA A 25 -2.28 7.49 2.09
N VAL A 26 -1.62 6.35 2.29
CA VAL A 26 -0.19 6.27 2.56
C VAL A 26 0.49 5.68 1.33
N CYS A 27 1.47 6.40 0.78
CA CYS A 27 2.25 5.98 -0.37
C CYS A 27 3.71 5.79 0.05
N VAL A 28 4.30 4.64 -0.28
CA VAL A 28 5.74 4.39 -0.15
C VAL A 28 6.28 4.09 -1.54
N TYR A 29 7.35 4.80 -1.90
CA TYR A 29 7.97 4.74 -3.22
C TYR A 29 9.23 3.86 -3.17
N THR A 30 9.48 3.10 -4.23
CA THR A 30 10.75 2.39 -4.49
C THR A 30 11.50 3.07 -5.63
N GLY A 31 12.80 2.79 -5.76
CA GLY A 31 13.63 3.35 -6.83
C GLY A 31 13.39 2.71 -8.20
N ASP A 32 13.14 1.39 -8.22
CA ASP A 32 12.82 0.62 -9.42
C ASP A 32 11.61 -0.28 -9.15
N TYR A 33 10.64 -0.27 -10.08
CA TYR A 33 9.45 -1.12 -9.97
C TYR A 33 9.67 -2.54 -10.50
N LEU A 34 10.74 -2.77 -11.26
CA LEU A 34 11.14 -4.09 -11.76
C LEU A 34 12.01 -4.84 -10.73
N ALA A 35 12.56 -4.14 -9.74
CA ALA A 35 13.30 -4.74 -8.64
C ALA A 35 12.34 -5.39 -7.61
N GLU A 36 11.79 -6.56 -7.95
CA GLU A 36 10.75 -7.23 -7.15
C GLU A 36 11.13 -7.45 -5.68
N ALA A 37 12.40 -7.73 -5.41
CA ALA A 37 12.90 -7.91 -4.05
C ALA A 37 12.82 -6.63 -3.19
N GLU A 38 12.93 -5.45 -3.81
CA GLU A 38 12.76 -4.16 -3.12
C GLU A 38 11.29 -3.85 -2.91
N VAL A 39 10.45 -4.10 -3.91
CA VAL A 39 8.99 -3.97 -3.80
C VAL A 39 8.46 -4.86 -2.67
N GLU A 40 8.93 -6.11 -2.61
CA GLU A 40 8.55 -7.06 -1.55
C GLU A 40 9.10 -6.63 -0.19
N GLY A 41 10.32 -6.09 -0.14
CA GLY A 41 10.91 -5.55 1.10
C GLY A 41 10.07 -4.41 1.69
N VAL A 42 9.58 -3.50 0.86
CA VAL A 42 8.65 -2.45 1.27
C VAL A 42 7.31 -3.03 1.73
N ARG A 43 6.76 -3.98 0.98
CA ARG A 43 5.48 -4.65 1.31
C ARG A 43 5.54 -5.33 2.68
N ALA A 44 6.60 -6.09 2.93
CA ALA A 44 6.83 -6.81 4.18
C ALA A 44 7.05 -5.84 5.34
N GLY A 45 7.87 -4.80 5.13
CA GLY A 45 8.12 -3.77 6.14
C GLY A 45 6.86 -3.01 6.54
N LEU A 46 6.01 -2.63 5.59
CA LEU A 46 4.71 -2.01 5.85
C LEU A 46 3.83 -2.90 6.73
N ARG A 47 3.72 -4.19 6.40
CA ARG A 47 2.94 -5.16 7.19
C ARG A 47 3.50 -5.33 8.60
N ALA A 48 4.82 -5.42 8.74
CA ALA A 48 5.47 -5.53 10.04
C ALA A 48 5.24 -4.29 10.90
N CYS A 49 5.34 -3.08 10.33
CA CYS A 49 5.06 -1.83 11.04
C CYS A 49 3.61 -1.79 11.52
N MET A 50 2.65 -2.11 10.64
CA MET A 50 1.23 -2.13 11.02
C MET A 50 0.94 -3.16 12.11
N ALA A 51 1.45 -4.38 11.99
CA ALA A 51 1.28 -5.43 13.00
C ALA A 51 1.94 -5.08 14.34
N ALA A 52 3.03 -4.31 14.34
CA ALA A 52 3.70 -3.87 15.55
C ALA A 52 2.97 -2.73 16.27
N MET A 53 2.22 -1.89 15.54
CA MET A 53 1.46 -0.76 16.08
C MET A 53 0.06 -1.17 16.54
N ASP A 54 -0.65 -1.96 15.73
CA ASP A 54 -1.98 -2.48 16.06
C ASP A 54 -2.07 -3.95 15.63
N PRO A 55 -1.72 -4.88 16.53
CA PRO A 55 -1.78 -6.31 16.25
C PRO A 55 -3.21 -6.81 15.97
N ALA A 56 -4.22 -6.17 16.55
CA ALA A 56 -5.62 -6.58 16.43
C ALA A 56 -6.25 -6.13 15.10
N HIS A 57 -5.79 -5.00 14.55
CA HIS A 57 -6.24 -4.47 13.25
C HIS A 57 -5.12 -4.45 12.20
N ALA A 58 -4.16 -5.37 12.31
CA ALA A 58 -3.00 -5.46 11.44
C ALA A 58 -3.43 -5.56 9.95
N PHE A 59 -3.48 -4.41 9.29
CA PHE A 59 -3.83 -4.23 7.88
C PHE A 59 -5.11 -4.96 7.41
N THR A 60 -6.26 -4.31 7.56
CA THR A 60 -7.56 -4.80 7.06
C THR A 60 -7.87 -4.35 5.63
N GLY A 61 -7.09 -3.42 5.08
CA GLY A 61 -7.33 -2.77 3.80
C GLY A 61 -6.74 -3.45 2.57
N ARG A 62 -6.68 -2.68 1.47
CA ARG A 62 -6.08 -3.07 0.18
C ARG A 62 -4.78 -2.29 -0.04
N MET A 63 -3.73 -2.99 -0.42
CA MET A 63 -2.42 -2.42 -0.73
C MET A 63 -2.15 -2.73 -2.19
N VAL A 64 -1.98 -1.68 -2.98
CA VAL A 64 -1.78 -1.76 -4.43
C VAL A 64 -0.45 -1.11 -4.74
N TYR A 65 0.38 -1.82 -5.48
CA TYR A 65 1.59 -1.26 -6.06
C TYR A 65 1.28 -0.74 -7.47
N LYS A 66 1.37 0.58 -7.65
CA LYS A 66 1.13 1.26 -8.92
C LYS A 66 2.45 1.85 -9.43
N PRO A 67 2.97 1.40 -10.59
CA PRO A 67 4.14 2.02 -11.20
C PRO A 67 3.83 3.46 -11.62
N ASP A 68 4.82 4.35 -11.49
CA ASP A 68 4.64 5.77 -11.83
C ASP A 68 4.26 5.97 -13.30
N VAL A 69 4.74 5.12 -14.20
CA VAL A 69 4.35 5.14 -15.62
C VAL A 69 2.83 5.03 -15.81
N TYR A 70 2.10 4.29 -14.96
CA TYR A 70 0.64 4.23 -15.03
C TYR A 70 0.00 5.55 -14.59
N THR A 71 0.61 6.26 -13.64
CA THR A 71 0.14 7.58 -13.23
C THR A 71 0.39 8.61 -14.33
N TYR A 72 1.58 8.64 -14.93
CA TYR A 72 1.92 9.56 -16.03
C TYR A 72 1.09 9.33 -17.28
N LEU A 73 0.76 8.08 -17.61
CA LEU A 73 -0.06 7.73 -18.77
C LEU A 73 -1.57 7.81 -18.49
N GLY A 74 -2.00 8.23 -17.29
CA GLY A 74 -3.42 8.33 -16.95
C GLY A 74 -4.14 6.99 -16.81
N ILE A 75 -3.41 5.90 -16.54
CA ILE A 75 -3.96 4.56 -16.31
C ILE A 75 -4.47 4.49 -14.86
N TYR A 76 -5.77 4.68 -14.70
CA TYR A 76 -6.52 4.55 -13.45
C TYR A 76 -7.58 3.45 -13.55
N ALA A 77 -8.25 3.14 -12.43
CA ALA A 77 -9.38 2.21 -12.43
C ALA A 77 -10.45 2.70 -13.42
N GLY A 78 -10.99 1.78 -14.24
CA GLY A 78 -12.00 2.11 -15.25
C GLY A 78 -11.44 2.78 -16.52
N ASN A 79 -10.13 2.75 -16.76
CA ASN A 79 -9.55 3.27 -18.01
C ASN A 79 -10.11 2.57 -19.26
N LYS A 80 -10.10 3.27 -20.41
CA LYS A 80 -10.62 2.81 -21.70
C LYS A 80 -9.98 1.53 -22.23
N PHE A 81 -8.75 1.25 -21.82
CA PHE A 81 -7.99 0.07 -22.23
C PHE A 81 -8.33 -1.17 -21.38
N ARG A 82 -9.16 -1.02 -20.34
CA ARG A 82 -9.50 -2.07 -19.36
C ARG A 82 -8.27 -2.69 -18.67
N LEU A 83 -7.18 -1.95 -18.59
CA LEU A 83 -5.96 -2.37 -17.91
C LEU A 83 -6.11 -2.28 -16.39
N ARG A 84 -5.46 -3.18 -15.66
CA ARG A 84 -5.39 -3.09 -14.20
C ARG A 84 -4.51 -1.89 -13.80
N PRO A 85 -4.94 -1.03 -12.87
CA PRO A 85 -4.20 0.18 -12.49
C PRO A 85 -3.06 -0.07 -11.51
N GLY A 86 -2.71 -1.32 -11.22
CA GLY A 86 -1.60 -1.72 -10.37
C GLY A 86 -1.09 -3.10 -10.78
N VAL A 87 0.20 -3.35 -10.53
CA VAL A 87 0.90 -4.57 -10.96
C VAL A 87 1.00 -5.60 -9.85
N TYR A 88 1.07 -5.17 -8.58
CA TYR A 88 0.98 -6.06 -7.41
C TYR A 88 -0.19 -5.63 -6.53
N GLU A 89 -0.92 -6.61 -5.99
CA GLU A 89 -2.02 -6.38 -5.08
C GLU A 89 -1.93 -7.32 -3.88
N CYS A 90 -2.15 -6.76 -2.70
CA CYS A 90 -2.18 -7.50 -1.47
C CYS A 90 -3.42 -7.14 -0.66
N LYS A 91 -4.24 -8.15 -0.32
CA LYS A 91 -5.44 -7.97 0.51
C LYS A 91 -5.11 -8.29 1.97
N GLY A 92 -5.66 -7.47 2.87
CA GLY A 92 -5.67 -7.75 4.31
C GLY A 92 -6.55 -8.96 4.63
N LYS A 93 -6.31 -9.60 5.78
CA LYS A 93 -7.29 -10.55 6.34
C LYS A 93 -8.32 -9.72 7.09
N GLN A 94 -9.59 -9.77 6.68
CA GLN A 94 -10.66 -9.22 7.50
C GLN A 94 -10.77 -10.07 8.77
N GLY A 95 -10.72 -9.43 9.94
CA GLY A 95 -11.08 -10.09 11.18
C GLY A 95 -12.48 -10.67 11.04
N ARG A 96 -12.66 -11.93 11.44
CA ARG A 96 -13.99 -12.54 11.54
C ARG A 96 -14.77 -11.66 12.52
N ALA A 97 -15.72 -10.86 12.02
CA ALA A 97 -16.67 -10.17 12.87
C ALA A 97 -17.41 -11.25 13.67
N GLU A 98 -17.19 -11.30 14.98
CA GLU A 98 -18.06 -12.02 15.89
C GLU A 98 -19.45 -11.37 15.76
N ARG A 99 -20.37 -12.11 15.14
CA ARG A 99 -21.78 -11.76 15.16
C ARG A 99 -22.28 -12.12 16.55
N GLY A 100 -22.47 -11.11 17.39
CA GLY A 100 -23.31 -11.21 18.59
C GLY A 100 -24.78 -11.33 18.20
#